data_AF-A0A960ZKI5-F1
#
_entry.id   AF-A0A960ZKI5-F1
#
_cell.length_a   1.000
_cell.length_b   1.000
_cell.length_c   1.000
_cell.angle_alpha   90.00
_cell.angle_beta   90.00
_cell.angle_gamma   90.00
#
_symmetry.space_group_name_H-M   'P 1'
#
loop_
_entity.id
_entity.type
_entity.pdbx_description
1 polymer ?
#
loop_
_entity_poly.entity_id
_entity_poly.type
_entity_poly.pdbx_seq_one_letter_code
_entity_poly.pdbx_strand_id
1 'polypeptide(L)'
;MNIQLLKSAEKQFLDLYPKGFHDAHFSDLEKKYKMQKHSQFALENFSLEKFKNTEEIIESAIKLISQSAMVSVFEKAKYKDFMRSLPAKEQKIFTAGLKQMLHETEQEGGFLKITQILGEGKLDKWPLVSCIPAYHKPDFEVFMKPTTVKGIIEKLSLENLVYNAKPSWDFYNEYRKQINQMKKKVNKNLSTSNAAFSGFLMMTLLEGMRK
;
A
#
# COMPACT_ATOMS: atom_id res chain seq x y z
N MET A 1 10.31 -19.46 -1.67
CA MET A 1 10.87 -18.15 -2.11
C MET A 1 12.28 -18.28 -2.68
N ASN A 2 12.50 -17.75 -3.90
CA ASN A 2 13.77 -17.70 -4.61
C ASN A 2 14.71 -16.59 -4.08
N ILE A 3 15.53 -16.91 -3.08
CA ILE A 3 16.47 -15.96 -2.46
C ILE A 3 17.63 -15.57 -3.39
N GLN A 4 18.06 -16.46 -4.28
CA GLN A 4 19.17 -16.18 -5.20
C GLN A 4 18.76 -15.08 -6.20
N LEU A 5 17.54 -15.15 -6.73
CA LEU A 5 17.02 -14.10 -7.61
C LEU A 5 16.88 -12.76 -6.88
N LEU A 6 16.38 -12.76 -5.63
CA LEU A 6 16.29 -11.53 -4.83
C LEU A 6 17.67 -10.87 -4.63
N LYS A 7 18.71 -11.67 -4.35
CA LYS A 7 20.08 -11.18 -4.18
C LYS A 7 20.72 -10.69 -5.47
N SER A 8 20.44 -11.37 -6.59
CA SER A 8 20.87 -10.91 -7.91
C SER A 8 20.24 -9.57 -8.26
N ALA A 9 18.94 -9.40 -7.99
CA ALA A 9 18.22 -8.15 -8.22
C ALA A 9 18.77 -7.01 -7.35
N GLU A 10 19.04 -7.27 -6.06
CA GLU A 10 19.67 -6.31 -5.15
C GLU A 10 21.02 -5.82 -5.70
N LYS A 11 21.91 -6.74 -6.06
CA LYS A 11 23.22 -6.41 -6.62
C LYS A 11 23.07 -5.55 -7.88
N GLN A 12 22.25 -6.03 -8.81
CA GLN A 12 21.99 -5.36 -10.07
C GLN A 12 21.47 -3.91 -9.86
N PHE A 13 20.56 -3.70 -8.89
CA PHE A 13 20.06 -2.37 -8.57
C PHE A 13 21.13 -1.46 -7.97
N LEU A 14 21.91 -1.96 -7.01
CA LEU A 14 22.94 -1.16 -6.33
C LEU A 14 24.17 -0.90 -7.21
N ASP A 15 24.44 -1.74 -8.19
CA ASP A 15 25.49 -1.50 -9.20
C ASP A 15 25.16 -0.27 -10.07
N LEU A 16 23.88 -0.02 -10.35
CA LEU A 16 23.43 1.19 -11.07
C LEU A 16 23.16 2.37 -10.14
N TYR A 17 22.62 2.11 -8.95
CA TYR A 17 22.19 3.13 -8.00
C TYR A 17 22.82 2.85 -6.62
N PRO A 18 24.11 3.19 -6.42
CA PRO A 18 24.84 2.84 -5.20
C PRO A 18 24.21 3.40 -3.91
N LYS A 19 23.46 4.52 -4.02
CA LYS A 19 22.72 5.13 -2.90
C LYS A 19 21.27 4.65 -2.78
N GLY A 20 20.87 3.63 -3.53
CA GLY A 20 19.49 3.17 -3.58
C GLY A 20 18.55 4.25 -4.10
N PHE A 21 17.39 4.43 -3.45
CA PHE A 21 16.42 5.46 -3.81
C PHE A 21 16.84 6.90 -3.46
N HIS A 22 17.98 7.08 -2.78
CA HIS A 22 18.55 8.41 -2.54
C HIS A 22 19.44 8.91 -3.69
N ASP A 23 19.59 8.11 -4.75
CA ASP A 23 20.30 8.55 -5.96
C ASP A 23 19.53 9.65 -6.69
N ALA A 24 20.25 10.57 -7.35
CA ALA A 24 19.65 11.74 -8.00
C ALA A 24 18.63 11.35 -9.09
N HIS A 25 18.84 10.18 -9.72
CA HIS A 25 17.92 9.59 -10.70
C HIS A 25 16.48 9.45 -10.18
N PHE A 26 16.29 9.27 -8.87
CA PHE A 26 14.98 9.05 -8.26
C PHE A 26 14.30 10.32 -7.74
N SER A 27 14.92 11.49 -7.90
CA SER A 27 14.37 12.77 -7.43
C SER A 27 12.96 13.05 -7.98
N ASP A 28 12.71 12.69 -9.24
CA ASP A 28 11.40 12.91 -9.86
C ASP A 28 10.35 11.88 -9.39
N LEU A 29 10.76 10.67 -9.01
CA LEU A 29 9.86 9.73 -8.35
C LEU A 29 9.42 10.27 -6.99
N GLU A 30 10.35 10.84 -6.21
CA GLU A 30 9.99 11.44 -4.91
C GLU A 30 9.02 12.60 -5.08
N LYS A 31 9.27 13.50 -6.05
CA LYS A 31 8.33 14.60 -6.37
C LYS A 31 6.96 14.11 -6.82
N LYS A 32 6.90 13.00 -7.57
CA LYS A 32 5.66 12.42 -8.08
C LYS A 32 4.85 11.74 -6.99
N TYR A 33 5.49 10.85 -6.22
CA TYR A 33 4.79 10.02 -5.24
C TYR A 33 4.62 10.69 -3.88
N LYS A 34 5.47 11.67 -3.52
CA LYS A 34 5.39 12.47 -2.29
C LYS A 34 5.18 11.61 -1.05
N MET A 35 5.93 10.52 -0.94
CA MET A 35 5.68 9.45 0.03
C MET A 35 5.74 9.97 1.46
N GLN A 36 6.75 10.79 1.78
CA GLN A 36 6.89 11.38 3.11
C GLN A 36 5.70 12.30 3.45
N LYS A 37 5.28 13.15 2.51
CA LYS A 37 4.14 14.05 2.70
C LYS A 37 2.83 13.29 2.97
N HIS A 38 2.58 12.22 2.22
CA HIS A 38 1.37 11.41 2.41
C HIS A 38 1.40 10.58 3.69
N SER A 39 2.57 10.07 4.07
CA SER A 39 2.77 9.39 5.36
C SER A 39 2.52 10.34 6.53
N GLN A 40 3.10 11.53 6.50
CA GLN A 40 2.86 12.57 7.51
C GLN A 40 1.38 12.94 7.60
N PHE A 41 0.74 13.19 6.45
CA PHE A 41 -0.71 13.45 6.41
C PHE A 41 -1.50 12.31 7.06
N ALA A 42 -1.16 11.05 6.77
CA ALA A 42 -1.85 9.89 7.32
C ALA A 42 -1.68 9.79 8.84
N LEU A 43 -0.46 9.97 9.36
CA LEU A 43 -0.18 9.94 10.80
C LEU A 43 -0.94 11.04 11.55
N GLU A 44 -1.00 12.24 10.99
CA GLU A 44 -1.69 13.39 11.60
C GLU A 44 -3.22 13.22 11.58
N ASN A 45 -3.79 12.87 10.42
CA ASN A 45 -5.24 12.90 10.18
C ASN A 45 -5.94 11.57 10.52
N PHE A 46 -5.18 10.50 10.74
CA PHE A 46 -5.71 9.22 11.24
C PHE A 46 -5.10 8.83 12.58
N SER A 47 -4.69 9.81 13.40
CA SER A 47 -4.35 9.56 14.80
C SER A 47 -5.58 9.08 15.59
N LEU A 48 -5.36 8.33 16.67
CA LEU A 48 -6.44 7.68 17.43
C LEU A 48 -7.52 8.67 17.90
N GLU A 49 -7.12 9.89 18.26
CA GLU A 49 -8.00 10.97 18.70
C GLU A 49 -8.96 11.47 17.61
N LYS A 50 -8.51 11.48 16.35
CA LYS A 50 -9.30 11.94 15.20
C LYS A 50 -10.51 11.05 14.92
N PHE A 51 -10.45 9.77 15.32
CA PHE A 51 -11.57 8.84 15.16
C PHE A 51 -12.80 9.15 16.03
N LYS A 52 -12.73 10.16 16.91
CA LYS A 52 -13.92 10.71 17.59
C LYS A 52 -14.85 11.46 16.63
N ASN A 53 -14.34 11.94 15.49
CA ASN A 53 -15.10 12.66 14.49
C ASN A 53 -15.18 11.84 13.18
N THR A 54 -16.35 11.26 12.91
CA THR A 54 -16.56 10.43 11.71
C THR A 54 -16.40 11.23 10.41
N GLU A 55 -16.98 12.43 10.33
CA GLU A 55 -16.94 13.25 9.12
C GLU A 55 -15.51 13.66 8.76
N GLU A 56 -14.72 14.04 9.77
CA GLU A 56 -13.31 14.40 9.58
C GLU A 56 -12.47 13.24 9.03
N ILE A 57 -12.70 12.02 9.52
CA ILE A 57 -12.02 10.81 8.99
C ILE A 57 -12.43 10.54 7.55
N ILE A 58 -13.71 10.67 7.21
CA ILE A 58 -14.22 10.46 5.85
C ILE A 58 -13.57 11.46 4.87
N GLU A 59 -13.58 12.75 5.19
CA GLU A 59 -12.96 13.77 4.33
C GLU A 59 -11.43 13.62 4.26
N SER A 60 -10.78 13.18 5.35
CA SER A 60 -9.35 12.86 5.33
C SER A 60 -9.04 11.66 4.43
N ALA A 61 -9.86 10.61 4.45
CA ALA A 61 -9.73 9.45 3.57
C ALA A 61 -9.92 9.85 2.09
N ILE A 62 -10.96 10.65 1.79
CA ILE A 62 -11.19 11.21 0.45
C ILE A 62 -9.97 12.00 -0.03
N LYS A 63 -9.45 12.89 0.83
CA LYS A 63 -8.32 13.76 0.50
C LYS A 63 -7.05 12.96 0.22
N LEU A 64 -6.70 12.00 1.08
CA LEU A 64 -5.51 11.18 0.89
C LEU A 64 -5.59 10.34 -0.39
N ILE A 65 -6.71 9.65 -0.63
CA ILE A 65 -6.92 8.85 -1.85
C ILE A 65 -6.86 9.73 -3.10
N SER A 66 -7.51 10.89 -3.09
CA SER A 66 -7.53 11.81 -4.23
C SER A 66 -6.13 12.31 -4.61
N GLN A 67 -5.26 12.55 -3.62
CA GLN A 67 -3.92 13.08 -3.84
C GLN A 67 -2.87 12.00 -4.14
N SER A 68 -3.11 10.74 -3.78
CA SER A 68 -2.15 9.66 -3.98
C SER A 68 -1.87 9.38 -5.46
N ALA A 69 -0.62 9.45 -5.89
CA ALA A 69 -0.21 9.03 -7.24
C ALA A 69 -0.26 7.50 -7.45
N MET A 70 -0.47 6.71 -6.39
CA MET A 70 -0.55 5.25 -6.45
C MET A 70 -1.95 4.74 -6.86
N VAL A 71 -2.99 5.57 -6.75
CA VAL A 71 -4.39 5.22 -7.08
C VAL A 71 -4.77 5.78 -8.46
N SER A 72 -5.52 5.00 -9.25
CA SER A 72 -5.97 5.42 -10.59
C SER A 72 -6.89 6.64 -10.53
N VAL A 73 -6.75 7.56 -11.50
CA VAL A 73 -7.63 8.74 -11.62
C VAL A 73 -9.11 8.38 -11.72
N PHE A 74 -9.43 7.26 -12.36
CA PHE A 74 -10.80 6.76 -12.49
C PHE A 74 -11.38 6.28 -11.15
N GLU A 75 -10.53 5.75 -10.27
CA GLU A 75 -10.94 5.25 -8.96
C GLU A 75 -11.13 6.40 -7.97
N LYS A 76 -10.30 7.45 -8.06
CA LYS A 76 -10.36 8.62 -7.18
C LYS A 76 -11.70 9.35 -7.25
N ALA A 77 -12.18 9.65 -8.46
CA ALA A 77 -13.44 10.37 -8.63
C ALA A 77 -14.61 9.56 -8.05
N LYS A 78 -14.70 8.27 -8.42
CA LYS A 78 -15.74 7.36 -7.90
C LYS A 78 -15.66 7.17 -6.40
N TYR A 79 -14.46 7.03 -5.85
CA TYR A 79 -14.25 6.91 -4.40
C TYR A 79 -14.75 8.14 -3.66
N LYS A 80 -14.37 9.34 -4.10
CA LYS A 80 -14.83 10.60 -3.48
C LYS A 80 -16.36 10.69 -3.47
N ASP A 81 -16.99 10.47 -4.62
CA ASP A 81 -18.43 10.61 -4.76
C ASP A 81 -19.17 9.55 -3.92
N PHE A 82 -18.68 8.31 -3.92
CA PHE A 82 -19.21 7.23 -3.10
C PHE A 82 -19.11 7.53 -1.61
N MET A 83 -17.92 7.90 -1.11
CA MET A 83 -17.70 8.15 0.32
C MET A 83 -18.59 9.28 0.86
N ARG A 84 -18.90 10.30 0.05
CA ARG A 84 -19.82 11.39 0.42
C ARG A 84 -21.29 11.00 0.36
N SER A 85 -21.62 10.00 -0.45
CA SER A 85 -22.99 9.47 -0.55
C SER A 85 -23.35 8.48 0.56
N LEU A 86 -22.36 7.97 1.30
CA LEU A 86 -22.59 7.01 2.38
C LEU A 86 -23.52 7.57 3.46
N PRO A 87 -24.58 6.84 3.84
CA PRO A 87 -25.36 7.14 5.03
C PRO A 87 -24.48 7.18 6.29
N ALA A 88 -24.90 7.97 7.29
CA ALA A 88 -24.14 8.14 8.54
C ALA A 88 -23.79 6.82 9.25
N LYS A 89 -24.66 5.80 9.15
CA LYS A 89 -24.41 4.46 9.70
C LYS A 89 -23.22 3.77 9.01
N GLU A 90 -23.17 3.81 7.69
CA GLU A 90 -22.09 3.19 6.90
C GLU A 90 -20.77 3.96 7.04
N GLN A 91 -20.83 5.30 7.12
CA GLN A 91 -19.64 6.10 7.46
C GLN A 91 -19.04 5.65 8.81
N LYS A 92 -19.87 5.46 9.85
CA LYS A 92 -19.41 4.95 11.15
C LYS A 92 -18.80 3.55 11.07
N ILE A 93 -19.36 2.66 10.24
CA ILE A 93 -18.80 1.32 10.03
C ILE A 93 -17.43 1.42 9.35
N PHE A 94 -17.31 2.23 8.30
CA PHE A 94 -16.06 2.48 7.60
C PHE A 94 -15.00 3.05 8.52
N THR A 95 -15.32 4.09 9.31
CA THR A 95 -14.35 4.74 10.21
C THR A 95 -13.94 3.84 11.35
N ALA A 96 -14.85 3.03 11.92
CA ALA A 96 -14.49 2.00 12.88
C ALA A 96 -13.59 0.92 12.26
N GLY A 97 -13.88 0.51 11.02
CA GLY A 97 -13.04 -0.43 10.27
C GLY A 97 -11.63 0.11 10.03
N LEU A 98 -11.54 1.38 9.62
CA LEU A 98 -10.26 2.06 9.43
C LEU A 98 -9.50 2.22 10.74
N LYS A 99 -10.17 2.55 11.85
CA LYS A 99 -9.54 2.62 13.17
C LYS A 99 -8.89 1.30 13.56
N GLN A 100 -9.65 0.21 13.45
CA GLN A 100 -9.19 -1.14 13.75
C GLN A 100 -8.01 -1.53 12.84
N MET A 101 -8.11 -1.24 11.54
CA MET A 101 -7.04 -1.52 10.59
C MET A 101 -5.74 -0.76 10.90
N LEU A 102 -5.82 0.47 11.39
CA LEU A 102 -4.64 1.32 11.59
C LEU A 102 -4.00 1.22 12.98
N HIS A 103 -4.79 0.87 14.02
CA HIS A 103 -4.37 0.99 15.42
C HIS A 103 -4.43 -0.31 16.23
N GLU A 104 -5.13 -1.34 15.77
CA GLU A 104 -5.26 -2.60 16.50
C GLU A 104 -4.28 -3.67 15.98
N THR A 105 -3.90 -4.60 16.85
CA THR A 105 -3.12 -5.79 16.45
C THR A 105 -3.95 -6.73 15.57
N GLU A 106 -5.21 -6.94 15.93
CA GLU A 106 -6.18 -7.76 15.22
C GLU A 106 -6.90 -6.95 14.12
N GLN A 107 -6.25 -6.80 12.97
CA GLN A 107 -6.68 -5.92 11.89
C GLN A 107 -7.74 -6.53 10.96
N GLU A 108 -7.97 -7.85 10.99
CA GLU A 108 -8.88 -8.57 10.08
C GLU A 108 -10.30 -7.97 10.09
N GLY A 109 -10.85 -7.76 11.28
CA GLY A 109 -12.17 -7.17 11.43
C GLY A 109 -12.25 -5.75 10.86
N GLY A 110 -11.14 -5.01 10.82
CA GLY A 110 -11.06 -3.69 10.21
C GLY A 110 -11.05 -3.78 8.68
N PHE A 111 -10.22 -4.68 8.14
CA PHE A 111 -10.14 -4.98 6.72
C PHE A 111 -11.50 -5.41 6.14
N LEU A 112 -12.21 -6.31 6.82
CA LEU A 112 -13.52 -6.81 6.38
C LEU A 112 -14.58 -5.70 6.36
N LYS A 113 -14.61 -4.81 7.37
CA LYS A 113 -15.52 -3.66 7.38
C LYS A 113 -15.24 -2.70 6.21
N ILE A 114 -13.97 -2.38 5.95
CA ILE A 114 -13.57 -1.50 4.84
C ILE A 114 -13.98 -2.12 3.51
N THR A 115 -13.65 -3.38 3.27
CA THR A 115 -13.97 -4.08 2.02
C THR A 115 -15.47 -4.24 1.81
N GLN A 116 -16.23 -4.51 2.87
CA GLN A 116 -17.70 -4.57 2.79
C GLN A 116 -18.28 -3.23 2.33
N ILE A 117 -17.95 -2.12 2.99
CA ILE A 117 -18.47 -0.79 2.63
C ILE A 117 -18.05 -0.41 1.21
N LEU A 118 -16.78 -0.59 0.85
CA LEU A 118 -16.34 -0.28 -0.52
C LEU A 118 -16.97 -1.19 -1.57
N GLY A 119 -17.33 -2.42 -1.21
CA GLY A 119 -17.97 -3.39 -2.10
C GLY A 119 -19.36 -2.95 -2.57
N GLU A 120 -20.11 -2.24 -1.72
CA GLU A 120 -21.42 -1.68 -2.06
C GLU A 120 -21.32 -0.68 -3.23
N GLY A 121 -20.20 0.06 -3.30
CA GLY A 121 -19.87 0.97 -4.39
C GLY A 121 -19.10 0.33 -5.57
N LYS A 122 -18.83 -0.98 -5.54
CA LYS A 122 -17.91 -1.68 -6.47
C LYS A 122 -16.49 -1.07 -6.48
N LEU A 123 -16.04 -0.66 -5.30
CA LEU A 123 -14.76 0.00 -5.02
C LEU A 123 -13.88 -0.84 -4.08
N ASP A 124 -14.25 -2.08 -3.78
CA ASP A 124 -13.49 -3.07 -3.02
C ASP A 124 -12.29 -3.59 -3.84
N LYS A 125 -11.37 -2.67 -4.16
CA LYS A 125 -10.19 -2.95 -4.96
C LYS A 125 -8.93 -2.82 -4.13
N TRP A 126 -7.96 -3.66 -4.44
CA TRP A 126 -6.66 -3.71 -3.78
C TRP A 126 -6.01 -2.33 -3.56
N PRO A 127 -5.89 -1.44 -4.57
CA PRO A 127 -5.33 -0.09 -4.36
C PRO A 127 -6.10 0.73 -3.32
N LEU A 128 -7.42 0.71 -3.33
CA LEU A 128 -8.24 1.54 -2.43
C LEU A 128 -8.19 1.02 -0.99
N VAL A 129 -8.24 -0.29 -0.81
CA VAL A 129 -8.22 -0.93 0.52
C VAL A 129 -6.86 -0.79 1.21
N SER A 130 -5.77 -0.81 0.43
CA SER A 130 -4.39 -0.85 0.98
C SER A 130 -3.68 0.51 1.01
N CYS A 131 -4.19 1.54 0.34
CA CYS A 131 -3.52 2.84 0.23
C CYS A 131 -3.32 3.54 1.58
N ILE A 132 -4.39 3.69 2.37
CA ILE A 132 -4.30 4.40 3.65
C ILE A 132 -3.38 3.65 4.65
N PRO A 133 -3.52 2.32 4.85
CA PRO A 133 -2.58 1.58 5.70
C PRO A 133 -1.13 1.70 5.25
N ALA A 134 -0.86 1.61 3.94
CA ALA A 134 0.48 1.73 3.39
C ALA A 134 1.11 3.11 3.60
N TYR A 135 0.33 4.18 3.69
CA TYR A 135 0.84 5.50 4.08
C TYR A 135 0.95 5.66 5.60
N HIS A 136 0.02 5.09 6.38
CA HIS A 136 0.02 5.23 7.84
C HIS A 136 1.18 4.46 8.50
N LYS A 137 1.55 3.29 7.97
CA LYS A 137 2.64 2.47 8.50
C LYS A 137 3.52 1.92 7.37
N PRO A 138 4.28 2.80 6.68
CA PRO A 138 4.95 2.50 5.41
C PRO A 138 6.03 1.42 5.51
N ASP A 139 6.56 1.19 6.70
CA ASP A 139 7.57 0.15 6.93
C ASP A 139 7.01 -1.25 7.12
N PHE A 140 5.69 -1.37 7.32
CA PHE A 140 5.04 -2.62 7.68
C PHE A 140 3.86 -2.99 6.77
N GLU A 141 3.01 -2.03 6.43
CA GLU A 141 1.85 -2.26 5.54
C GLU A 141 2.26 -2.21 4.07
N VAL A 142 1.51 -2.89 3.21
CA VAL A 142 1.86 -3.05 1.79
C VAL A 142 0.81 -2.41 0.90
N PHE A 143 1.24 -1.62 -0.08
CA PHE A 143 0.35 -1.15 -1.14
C PHE A 143 0.17 -2.24 -2.21
N MET A 144 -1.08 -2.59 -2.49
CA MET A 144 -1.42 -3.71 -3.37
C MET A 144 -1.70 -3.23 -4.80
N LYS A 145 -0.64 -3.15 -5.62
CA LYS A 145 -0.74 -2.93 -7.07
C LYS A 145 -0.86 -4.28 -7.80
N PRO A 146 -2.00 -4.63 -8.42
CA PRO A 146 -2.27 -5.97 -8.96
C PRO A 146 -1.15 -6.58 -9.81
N THR A 147 -0.66 -5.85 -10.82
CA THR A 147 0.35 -6.36 -11.75
C THR A 147 1.70 -6.58 -11.07
N THR A 148 2.09 -5.67 -10.19
CA THR A 148 3.33 -5.79 -9.42
C THR A 148 3.27 -6.95 -8.43
N VAL A 149 2.15 -7.10 -7.70
CA VAL A 149 1.95 -8.20 -6.74
C VAL A 149 2.04 -9.56 -7.45
N LYS A 150 1.31 -9.74 -8.56
CA LYS A 150 1.35 -10.98 -9.36
C LYS A 150 2.77 -11.31 -9.82
N GLY A 151 3.46 -10.33 -10.40
CA GLY A 151 4.81 -10.51 -10.91
C GLY A 151 5.81 -10.87 -9.80
N ILE A 152 5.73 -10.22 -8.63
CA ILE A 152 6.59 -10.54 -7.49
C ILE A 152 6.36 -11.98 -7.02
N ILE A 153 5.10 -12.39 -6.86
CA ILE A 153 4.74 -13.76 -6.44
C ILE A 153 5.32 -14.79 -7.40
N GLU A 154 5.12 -14.59 -8.70
CA GLU A 154 5.59 -15.50 -9.74
C GLU A 154 7.11 -15.56 -9.80
N LYS A 155 7.78 -14.40 -9.95
CA LYS A 155 9.23 -14.33 -10.14
C LYS A 155 10.00 -14.87 -8.94
N LEU A 156 9.56 -14.54 -7.73
CA LEU A 156 10.22 -14.99 -6.50
C LEU A 156 9.68 -16.33 -5.99
N SER A 157 8.76 -16.97 -6.71
CA SER A 157 8.15 -18.25 -6.33
C SER A 157 7.69 -18.21 -4.87
N LEU A 158 6.83 -17.24 -4.57
CA LEU A 158 6.25 -17.05 -3.25
C LEU A 158 5.14 -18.08 -3.03
N GLU A 159 5.23 -18.83 -1.93
CA GLU A 159 4.31 -19.91 -1.59
C GLU A 159 3.07 -19.36 -0.87
N ASN A 160 1.99 -20.14 -0.86
CA ASN A 160 0.72 -19.81 -0.16
C ASN A 160 0.06 -18.50 -0.63
N LEU A 161 0.35 -18.05 -1.85
CA LEU A 161 -0.19 -16.83 -2.43
C LEU A 161 -0.81 -17.10 -3.79
N VAL A 162 -2.12 -17.33 -3.80
CA VAL A 162 -2.92 -17.40 -5.02
C VAL A 162 -3.65 -16.08 -5.20
N TYR A 163 -3.23 -15.29 -6.19
CA TYR A 163 -3.81 -13.96 -6.40
C TYR A 163 -5.28 -14.03 -6.79
N ASN A 164 -6.13 -13.25 -6.10
CA ASN A 164 -7.50 -12.97 -6.50
C ASN A 164 -7.70 -11.45 -6.69
N ALA A 165 -8.54 -11.06 -7.65
CA ALA A 165 -8.87 -9.65 -7.86
C ALA A 165 -9.68 -9.06 -6.70
N LYS A 166 -10.54 -9.87 -6.07
CA LYS A 166 -11.29 -9.47 -4.87
C LYS A 166 -10.37 -9.49 -3.65
N PRO A 167 -10.28 -8.39 -2.87
CA PRO A 167 -9.49 -8.36 -1.65
C PRO A 167 -9.94 -9.37 -0.61
N SER A 168 -8.98 -10.05 0.01
CA SER A 168 -9.18 -10.97 1.13
C SER A 168 -8.11 -10.75 2.19
N TRP A 169 -8.48 -10.87 3.46
CA TRP A 169 -7.55 -10.65 4.56
C TRP A 169 -6.36 -11.62 4.53
N ASP A 170 -6.62 -12.93 4.37
CA ASP A 170 -5.57 -13.95 4.35
C ASP A 170 -4.47 -13.66 3.33
N PHE A 171 -4.86 -13.34 2.11
CA PHE A 171 -3.92 -12.95 1.05
C PHE A 171 -3.14 -11.68 1.41
N TYR A 172 -3.83 -10.64 1.90
CA TYR A 172 -3.17 -9.38 2.29
C TYR A 172 -2.13 -9.61 3.40
N ASN A 173 -2.52 -10.33 4.44
CA ASN A 173 -1.69 -10.59 5.60
C ASN A 173 -0.47 -11.47 5.24
N GLU A 174 -0.67 -12.55 4.47
CA GLU A 174 0.43 -13.42 4.05
C GLU A 174 1.38 -12.70 3.09
N TYR A 175 0.86 -11.93 2.12
CA TYR A 175 1.72 -11.15 1.21
C TYR A 175 2.52 -10.09 1.98
N ARG A 176 1.88 -9.36 2.89
CA ARG A 176 2.54 -8.40 3.80
C ARG A 176 3.64 -9.06 4.59
N LYS A 177 3.37 -10.22 5.20
CA LYS A 177 4.34 -10.99 5.98
C LYS A 177 5.55 -11.36 5.13
N GLN A 178 5.35 -11.90 3.92
CA GLN A 178 6.46 -12.28 3.05
C GLN A 178 7.27 -11.07 2.56
N ILE A 179 6.63 -9.94 2.23
CA ILE A 179 7.33 -8.69 1.90
C ILE A 179 8.22 -8.23 3.07
N ASN A 180 7.68 -8.21 4.29
CA ASN A 180 8.45 -7.83 5.47
C ASN A 180 9.59 -8.81 5.78
N GLN A 181 9.44 -10.11 5.48
CA GLN A 181 10.53 -11.08 5.60
C GLN A 181 11.61 -10.86 4.54
N MET A 182 11.23 -10.55 3.30
CA MET A 182 12.17 -10.28 2.20
C MET A 182 12.99 -9.01 2.43
N LYS A 183 12.36 -7.94 2.96
CA LYS A 183 13.07 -6.69 3.32
C LYS A 183 14.25 -6.91 4.25
N LYS A 184 14.13 -7.86 5.19
CA LYS A 184 15.22 -8.20 6.14
C LYS A 184 16.42 -8.86 5.47
N LYS A 185 16.27 -9.31 4.21
CA LYS A 185 17.29 -10.04 3.47
C LYS A 185 18.02 -9.17 2.44
N VAL A 186 17.70 -7.88 2.32
CA VAL A 186 18.36 -6.94 1.40
C VAL A 186 18.95 -5.74 2.15
N ASN A 187 19.76 -4.94 1.45
CA ASN A 187 20.34 -3.71 1.94
C ASN A 187 19.24 -2.74 2.37
N LYS A 188 19.43 -2.10 3.53
CA LYS A 188 18.48 -1.17 4.13
C LYS A 188 18.11 0.00 3.21
N ASN A 189 19.02 0.42 2.33
CA ASN A 189 18.78 1.50 1.36
C ASN A 189 17.70 1.15 0.31
N LEU A 190 17.39 -0.14 0.13
CA LEU A 190 16.30 -0.63 -0.75
C LEU A 190 15.00 -0.92 0.03
N SER A 191 15.05 -0.89 1.36
CA SER A 191 13.96 -1.30 2.24
C SER A 191 13.50 -0.22 3.19
N THR A 192 13.67 1.06 2.83
CA THR A 192 13.27 2.24 3.61
C THR A 192 11.75 2.38 3.78
N SER A 193 10.97 1.67 2.97
CA SER A 193 9.54 1.43 3.12
C SER A 193 9.14 0.21 2.28
N ASN A 194 7.94 -0.32 2.50
CA ASN A 194 7.39 -1.38 1.65
C ASN A 194 7.08 -0.89 0.23
N ALA A 195 6.75 0.40 0.07
CA ALA A 195 6.56 1.01 -1.24
C ALA A 195 7.89 1.09 -2.02
N ALA A 196 8.96 1.55 -1.37
CA ALA A 196 10.30 1.58 -1.96
C ALA A 196 10.77 0.16 -2.32
N PHE A 197 10.62 -0.79 -1.39
CA PHE A 197 11.00 -2.19 -1.64
C PHE A 197 10.22 -2.82 -2.80
N SER A 198 8.90 -2.59 -2.88
CA SER A 198 8.08 -3.06 -4.01
C SER A 198 8.47 -2.39 -5.32
N GLY A 199 8.84 -1.10 -5.28
CA GLY A 199 9.38 -0.38 -6.43
C GLY A 199 10.69 -0.98 -6.94
N PHE A 200 11.61 -1.31 -6.03
CA PHE A 200 12.86 -1.99 -6.35
C PHE A 200 12.60 -3.33 -7.07
N LEU A 201 11.71 -4.16 -6.53
CA LEU A 201 11.35 -5.44 -7.15
C LEU A 201 10.69 -5.25 -8.51
N MET A 202 9.82 -4.26 -8.66
CA MET A 202 9.17 -3.94 -9.94
C MET A 202 10.19 -3.56 -11.01
N MET A 203 11.11 -2.65 -10.69
CA MET A 203 12.11 -2.15 -11.63
C MET A 203 13.11 -3.24 -12.06
N THR A 204 13.47 -4.13 -11.14
CA THR A 204 14.48 -5.17 -11.42
C THR A 204 13.88 -6.45 -12.02
N LEU A 205 12.72 -6.90 -11.55
CA LEU A 205 12.16 -8.20 -11.92
C LEU A 205 11.08 -8.12 -13.00
N LEU A 206 10.42 -6.97 -13.17
CA LEU A 206 9.22 -6.85 -14.02
C LEU A 206 9.42 -5.93 -15.23
N GLU A 207 10.00 -4.74 -15.02
CA GLU A 207 10.14 -3.73 -16.09
C GLU A 207 11.48 -3.83 -16.81
N GLY A 208 12.48 -4.46 -16.18
CA GLY A 208 13.87 -4.38 -16.60
C GLY A 208 14.45 -3.00 -16.30
N MET A 209 15.66 -2.96 -15.74
CA MET A 209 16.27 -1.68 -15.42
C MET A 209 16.60 -0.92 -16.70
N ARG A 210 16.01 0.27 -16.86
CA ARG A 210 16.37 1.20 -17.93
C ARG A 210 17.53 2.05 -17.43
N LYS A 211 18.63 2.08 -18.20
CA LYS A 211 19.76 2.97 -17.96
C LYS A 211 19.36 4.43 -18.17
#